data_AF-A0A6I9PM83-F1
#
_entry.id   AF-A0A6I9PM83-F1
#
_cell.length_a   1.000
_cell.length_b   1.000
_cell.length_c   1.000
_cell.angle_alpha   90.00
_cell.angle_beta   90.00
_cell.angle_gamma   90.00
#
_symmetry.space_group_name_H-M   'P 1'
#
loop_
_entity.id
_entity.type
_entity.pdbx_description
1 polymer ?
#
loop_
_entity_poly.entity_id
_entity_poly.type
_entity_poly.pdbx_seq_one_letter_code
_entity_poly.pdbx_strand_id
1 'polypeptide(L)'
;RFPGEGGVVAPGMSCKYTLRFAPNSLGEFEDFLVVETQAEQLLVVPVIARRPPPILTLPRVLECGCCLIGGVKFVEFLCQNVGVSAGTFCIVPKNQWPASNLRCLARTHFSEQPPFAISPSLFVLQPGEVTVVE
;
A
#
# COMPACT_ATOMS: atom_id res chain seq x y z
N ARG A 1 33.29 21.83 1.25
CA ARG A 1 31.82 21.60 1.25
C ARG A 1 31.36 22.01 2.64
N PHE A 2 30.49 23.01 2.78
CA PHE A 2 30.02 23.45 4.11
C PHE A 2 29.11 22.37 4.70
N PRO A 3 29.08 22.24 6.04
CA PRO A 3 29.87 23.00 7.02
C PRO A 3 31.33 22.48 7.11
N GLY A 4 32.25 23.34 7.54
CA GLY A 4 33.60 22.91 7.94
C GLY A 4 33.57 22.10 9.26
N GLU A 5 34.74 21.69 9.76
CA GLU A 5 34.84 21.19 11.14
C GLU A 5 34.23 22.22 12.10
N GLY A 6 33.21 21.82 12.86
CA GLY A 6 32.50 22.69 13.80
C GLY A 6 31.14 23.23 13.33
N GLY A 7 30.63 22.86 12.16
CA GLY A 7 29.23 23.19 11.79
C GLY A 7 29.01 24.65 11.34
N VAL A 8 30.07 25.44 11.18
CA VAL A 8 29.99 26.89 10.93
C VAL A 8 29.69 27.19 9.45
N VAL A 9 28.77 28.12 9.21
CA VAL A 9 28.47 28.71 7.91
C VAL A 9 28.69 30.22 8.00
N ALA A 10 29.61 30.75 7.20
CA ALA A 10 29.92 32.18 7.20
C ALA A 10 28.80 33.01 6.54
N PRO A 11 28.68 34.31 6.85
CA PRO A 11 27.72 35.20 6.19
C PRO A 11 27.89 35.20 4.66
N GLY A 12 26.77 35.12 3.94
CA GLY A 12 26.77 35.04 2.47
C GLY A 12 27.04 33.64 1.90
N MET A 13 27.28 32.64 2.74
CA MET A 13 27.48 31.25 2.33
C MET A 13 26.22 30.40 2.55
N SER A 14 26.13 29.27 1.86
CA SER A 14 25.06 28.27 2.04
C SER A 14 25.63 26.89 2.31
N CYS A 15 24.93 26.11 3.13
CA CYS A 15 25.20 24.69 3.35
C CYS A 15 24.12 23.83 2.67
N LYS A 16 24.50 22.64 2.19
CA LYS A 16 23.56 21.67 1.63
C LYS A 16 23.74 20.33 2.35
N TYR A 17 22.69 19.89 3.04
CA TYR A 17 22.61 18.56 3.63
C TYR A 17 21.80 17.63 2.73
N THR A 18 22.31 16.42 2.51
CA THR A 18 21.58 15.37 1.80
C THR A 18 20.98 14.43 2.83
N LEU A 19 19.65 14.34 2.85
CA LEU A 19 18.93 13.36 3.64
C LEU A 19 18.78 12.08 2.83
N ARG A 20 19.07 10.93 3.44
CA ARG A 20 18.87 9.62 2.82
C ARG A 20 17.68 8.93 3.49
N PHE A 21 16.63 8.72 2.71
CA PHE A 21 15.50 7.91 3.13
C PHE A 21 15.88 6.41 3.06
N ALA A 22 15.69 5.69 4.16
CA ALA A 22 16.00 4.27 4.30
C ALA A 22 14.90 3.56 5.12
N PRO A 23 13.72 3.34 4.53
CA PRO A 23 12.60 2.72 5.23
C PRO A 23 12.89 1.24 5.53
N ASN A 24 12.38 0.77 6.66
CA ASN A 24 12.38 -0.65 7.04
C ASN A 24 11.02 -1.33 6.81
N SER A 25 10.01 -0.59 6.36
CA SER A 25 8.68 -1.11 6.05
C SER A 25 8.01 -0.30 4.92
N LEU A 26 6.89 -0.81 4.40
CA LEU A 26 6.08 -0.15 3.37
C LEU A 26 5.06 0.85 3.94
N GLY A 27 5.22 1.24 5.21
CA GLY A 27 4.33 2.16 5.92
C GLY A 27 4.51 3.62 5.52
N GLU A 28 3.64 4.46 6.07
CA GLU A 28 3.78 5.91 6.04
C GLU A 28 4.61 6.36 7.25
N PHE A 29 5.52 7.30 7.03
CA PHE A 29 6.37 7.84 8.09
C PHE A 29 6.28 9.37 8.09
N GLU A 30 6.15 9.93 9.28
CA GLU A 30 6.21 11.36 9.53
C GLU A 30 7.29 11.58 10.59
N ASP A 31 8.25 12.45 10.27
CA ASP A 31 9.39 12.78 11.11
C ASP A 31 9.76 14.24 10.87
N PHE A 32 10.77 14.75 11.57
CA PHE A 32 11.24 16.11 11.40
C PHE A 32 12.74 16.23 11.66
N LEU A 33 13.39 17.13 10.93
CA LEU A 33 14.76 17.55 11.18
C LEU A 33 14.73 18.90 11.89
N VAL A 34 15.46 19.01 12.99
CA VAL A 34 15.70 20.29 13.67
C VAL A 34 17.06 20.82 13.24
N VAL A 35 17.10 22.06 12.76
CA VAL A 35 18.33 22.79 12.51
C VAL A 35 18.54 23.77 13.66
N GLU A 36 19.46 23.40 14.55
CA GLU A 36 19.89 24.25 15.64
C GLU A 36 20.84 25.32 15.10
N THR A 37 20.57 26.58 15.45
CA THR A 37 21.40 27.71 15.10
C THR A 37 21.60 28.58 16.34
N GLN A 38 22.48 29.57 16.27
CA GLN A 38 22.64 30.55 17.35
C GLN A 38 21.45 31.52 17.47
N ALA A 39 20.47 31.48 16.54
CA ALA A 39 19.24 32.26 16.66
C ALA A 39 18.25 31.58 17.62
N GLU A 40 17.41 32.38 18.29
CA GLU A 40 16.41 31.87 19.24
C GLU A 40 15.32 31.01 18.58
N GLN A 41 15.12 31.16 17.27
CA GLN A 41 14.12 30.41 16.52
C GLN A 41 14.69 29.09 16.00
N LEU A 42 14.08 27.97 16.42
CA LEU A 42 14.36 26.65 15.85
C LEU A 42 13.77 26.54 14.45
N LEU A 43 14.59 26.14 13.49
CA LEU A 43 14.15 25.79 12.15
C LEU A 43 13.82 24.29 12.12
N VAL A 44 12.54 23.97 11.95
CA VAL A 44 12.06 22.58 11.84
C VAL A 44 11.68 22.28 10.40
N VAL A 45 12.25 21.22 9.85
CA VAL A 45 11.96 20.74 8.49
C VAL A 45 11.20 19.43 8.59
N PRO A 46 9.89 19.38 8.27
CA PRO A 46 9.13 18.14 8.30
C PRO A 46 9.61 17.18 7.21
N VAL A 47 9.73 15.90 7.56
CA VAL A 47 10.08 14.81 6.67
C VAL A 47 8.88 13.87 6.60
N ILE A 48 8.23 13.84 5.45
CA ILE A 48 7.06 13.00 5.21
C ILE A 48 7.41 11.99 4.13
N ALA A 49 7.32 10.71 4.46
CA ALA A 49 7.48 9.61 3.51
C ALA A 49 6.18 8.83 3.41
N ARG A 50 5.48 9.00 2.28
CA ARG A 50 4.23 8.30 1.99
C ARG A 50 4.35 7.56 0.68
N ARG A 51 3.71 6.40 0.62
CA ARG A 51 3.55 5.62 -0.60
C ARG A 51 2.07 5.65 -0.99
N PRO A 52 1.70 6.08 -2.19
CA PRO A 52 0.32 5.97 -2.65
C PRO A 52 -0.13 4.50 -2.58
N PRO A 53 -1.31 4.21 -2.01
CA PRO A 53 -1.79 2.84 -1.89
C PRO A 53 -2.12 2.24 -3.27
N PRO A 54 -2.05 0.92 -3.43
CA PRO A 54 -2.64 0.25 -4.58
C PRO A 54 -4.17 0.32 -4.50
N ILE A 55 -4.86 0.44 -5.64
CA ILE A 55 -6.32 0.68 -5.68
C ILE A 55 -6.96 -0.32 -6.64
N LEU A 56 -7.76 -1.25 -6.12
CA LEU A 56 -8.46 -2.25 -6.93
C LEU A 56 -9.85 -1.77 -7.35
N THR A 57 -10.20 -1.91 -8.62
CA THR A 57 -11.54 -1.56 -9.15
C THR A 57 -12.58 -2.67 -9.00
N LEU A 58 -12.61 -3.36 -7.85
CA LEU A 58 -13.63 -4.37 -7.58
C LEU A 58 -14.90 -3.71 -7.00
N PRO A 59 -16.10 -3.93 -7.58
CA PRO A 59 -17.33 -3.36 -7.05
C PRO A 59 -17.61 -3.80 -5.61
N ARG A 60 -18.25 -2.93 -4.82
CA ARG A 60 -18.66 -3.25 -3.44
C ARG A 60 -19.75 -4.32 -3.36
N VAL A 61 -20.53 -4.45 -4.43
CA VAL A 61 -21.62 -5.43 -4.57
C VAL A 61 -21.40 -6.15 -5.89
N LEU A 62 -21.32 -7.48 -5.83
CA LEU A 62 -21.15 -8.35 -6.98
C LEU A 62 -22.49 -9.02 -7.30
N GLU A 63 -23.05 -8.69 -8.46
CA GLU A 63 -24.35 -9.22 -8.90
C GLU A 63 -24.16 -10.55 -9.63
N CYS A 64 -24.27 -11.67 -8.89
CA CYS A 64 -24.07 -13.01 -9.45
C CYS A 64 -25.30 -13.53 -10.25
N GLY A 65 -26.45 -12.87 -10.13
CA GLY A 65 -27.72 -13.28 -10.74
C GLY A 65 -28.25 -14.63 -10.23
N CYS A 66 -29.20 -15.21 -10.95
CA CYS A 66 -29.85 -16.46 -10.55
C CYS A 66 -29.02 -17.70 -10.89
N CYS A 67 -29.11 -18.73 -10.06
CA CYS A 67 -28.55 -20.07 -10.26
C CYS A 67 -29.63 -21.13 -9.94
N LEU A 68 -29.57 -22.30 -10.60
CA LEU A 68 -30.46 -23.42 -10.32
C LEU A 68 -30.16 -24.01 -8.94
N ILE A 69 -31.19 -24.55 -8.27
CA ILE A 69 -31.02 -25.24 -6.99
C ILE A 69 -30.09 -26.45 -7.20
N GLY A 70 -28.99 -26.49 -6.45
CA GLY A 70 -27.96 -27.53 -6.57
C GLY A 70 -26.99 -27.33 -7.75
N GLY A 71 -27.20 -26.32 -8.59
CA GLY A 71 -26.27 -25.93 -9.65
C GLY A 71 -25.12 -25.06 -9.13
N VAL A 72 -24.07 -24.94 -9.94
CA VAL A 72 -22.97 -24.00 -9.74
C VAL A 72 -22.98 -23.01 -10.90
N LYS A 73 -22.78 -21.72 -10.62
CA LYS A 73 -22.65 -20.67 -11.62
C LYS A 73 -21.37 -19.89 -11.36
N PHE A 74 -20.55 -19.76 -12.40
CA PHE A 74 -19.35 -18.92 -12.41
C PHE A 74 -19.71 -17.55 -12.98
N VAL A 75 -19.24 -16.49 -12.34
CA VAL A 75 -19.48 -15.11 -12.78
C VAL A 75 -18.18 -14.34 -12.70
N GLU A 76 -17.70 -13.87 -13.84
CA GLU A 76 -16.42 -13.17 -13.94
C GLU A 76 -16.58 -11.66 -13.71
N PHE A 77 -15.69 -11.11 -12.90
CA PHE A 77 -15.59 -9.69 -12.61
C PHE A 77 -14.19 -9.20 -12.97
N LEU A 78 -14.14 -8.25 -13.90
CA LEU A 78 -12.89 -7.59 -14.28
C LEU A 78 -12.48 -6.59 -13.18
N CYS A 79 -11.25 -6.69 -12.71
CA CYS A 79 -10.69 -5.73 -11.76
C CYS A 79 -9.29 -5.29 -12.18
N GLN A 80 -9.00 -4.02 -11.94
CA GLN A 80 -7.76 -3.36 -12.34
C GLN A 80 -7.14 -2.69 -11.13
N ASN A 81 -5.80 -2.69 -11.06
CA ASN A 81 -5.10 -1.79 -10.16
C ASN A 81 -4.97 -0.40 -10.80
N VAL A 82 -5.81 0.55 -10.39
CA VAL A 82 -5.76 1.95 -10.84
C VAL A 82 -4.87 2.83 -9.94
N GLY A 83 -4.25 2.23 -8.92
CA GLY A 83 -3.24 2.91 -8.10
C GLY A 83 -1.91 3.06 -8.84
N VAL A 84 -1.04 3.92 -8.31
CA VAL A 84 0.30 4.16 -8.90
C VAL A 84 1.39 3.25 -8.32
N SER A 85 1.04 2.38 -7.37
CA SER A 85 1.96 1.39 -6.81
C SER A 85 1.46 -0.03 -7.02
N ALA A 86 2.41 -0.97 -7.09
CA ALA A 86 2.10 -2.40 -7.11
C ALA A 86 1.42 -2.79 -5.80
N GLY A 87 0.43 -3.68 -5.90
CA GLY A 87 -0.37 -4.14 -4.77
C GLY A 87 -0.50 -5.64 -4.73
N THR A 88 -0.51 -6.18 -3.51
CA THR A 88 -1.01 -7.52 -3.22
C THR A 88 -2.42 -7.38 -2.67
N PHE A 89 -3.39 -7.98 -3.34
CA PHE A 89 -4.80 -7.93 -2.97
C PHE A 89 -5.25 -9.29 -2.48
N CYS A 90 -6.10 -9.31 -1.44
CA CYS A 90 -6.68 -10.53 -0.92
C CYS A 90 -8.18 -10.40 -0.68
N ILE A 91 -8.93 -11.47 -0.96
CA ILE A 91 -10.36 -11.58 -0.72
C ILE A 91 -10.55 -12.59 0.41
N VAL A 92 -11.06 -12.14 1.54
CA VAL A 92 -11.16 -12.93 2.79
C VAL A 92 -12.57 -12.78 3.37
N PRO A 93 -13.20 -13.87 3.86
CA PRO A 93 -14.44 -13.78 4.60
C PRO A 93 -14.29 -12.87 5.83
N LYS A 94 -15.32 -12.07 6.12
CA LYS A 94 -15.24 -11.05 7.18
C LYS A 94 -14.91 -11.63 8.56
N ASN A 95 -15.36 -12.85 8.85
CA ASN A 95 -15.09 -13.56 10.12
C ASN A 95 -13.65 -14.08 10.24
N GLN A 96 -12.89 -14.15 9.15
CA GLN A 96 -11.50 -14.57 9.10
C GLN A 96 -10.53 -13.38 9.03
N TRP A 97 -11.06 -12.14 8.98
CA TRP A 97 -10.27 -10.92 8.98
C TRP A 97 -10.06 -10.37 10.40
N PRO A 98 -8.84 -9.91 10.78
CA PRO A 98 -7.60 -9.94 10.00
C PRO A 98 -7.03 -11.36 9.88
N ALA A 99 -6.61 -11.73 8.67
CA ALA A 99 -6.02 -13.04 8.45
C ALA A 99 -4.72 -13.15 9.26
N SER A 100 -4.64 -14.14 10.16
CA SER A 100 -3.47 -14.37 11.01
C SER A 100 -2.19 -14.65 10.20
N ASN A 101 -2.33 -15.15 8.96
CA ASN A 101 -1.22 -15.31 8.02
C ASN A 101 -1.69 -15.23 6.55
N LEU A 102 -1.29 -14.17 5.83
CA LEU A 102 -1.59 -14.01 4.39
C LEU A 102 -1.01 -15.15 3.53
N ARG A 103 0.02 -15.87 4.01
CA ARG A 103 0.56 -17.05 3.31
C ARG A 103 -0.40 -18.24 3.35
N CYS A 104 -1.34 -18.29 4.30
CA CYS A 104 -2.35 -19.33 4.32
C CYS A 104 -3.34 -19.14 3.16
N LEU A 105 -3.71 -17.88 2.88
CA LEU A 105 -4.55 -17.51 1.73
C LEU A 105 -3.87 -17.82 0.39
N ALA A 106 -2.54 -17.69 0.31
CA ALA A 106 -1.78 -18.09 -0.87
C ALA A 106 -1.89 -19.60 -1.19
N ARG A 107 -2.19 -20.45 -0.20
CA ARG A 107 -2.34 -21.90 -0.40
C ARG A 107 -3.75 -22.27 -0.86
N THR A 108 -4.75 -21.49 -0.49
CA THR A 108 -6.13 -21.66 -0.91
C THR A 108 -6.38 -20.76 -2.11
N HIS A 109 -6.28 -21.30 -3.32
CA HIS A 109 -6.49 -20.53 -4.57
C HIS A 109 -7.81 -19.75 -4.57
N PHE A 110 -8.81 -20.24 -3.82
CA PHE A 110 -10.13 -19.65 -3.69
C PHE A 110 -10.44 -19.31 -2.22
N SER A 111 -11.40 -18.40 -2.04
CA SER A 111 -11.94 -17.93 -0.77
C SER A 111 -13.41 -18.31 -0.68
N GLU A 112 -13.79 -19.19 0.26
CA GLU A 112 -15.17 -19.71 0.33
C GLU A 112 -15.93 -19.15 1.53
N GLN A 113 -17.18 -18.79 1.26
CA GLN A 113 -18.19 -18.53 2.27
C GLN A 113 -19.54 -18.98 1.67
N PRO A 114 -20.05 -20.18 2.02
CA PRO A 114 -21.28 -20.72 1.42
C PRO A 114 -22.43 -19.70 1.43
N PRO A 115 -23.15 -19.53 0.30
CA PRO A 115 -23.11 -20.33 -0.93
C PRO A 115 -22.07 -19.86 -1.98
N PHE A 116 -21.15 -18.96 -1.63
CA PHE A 116 -20.20 -18.34 -2.58
C PHE A 116 -18.76 -18.84 -2.40
N ALA A 117 -18.02 -18.88 -3.50
CA ALA A 117 -16.58 -19.07 -3.55
C ALA A 117 -16.00 -18.08 -4.56
N ILE A 118 -14.82 -17.53 -4.27
CA ILE A 118 -14.17 -16.50 -5.11
C ILE A 118 -12.72 -16.89 -5.39
N SER A 119 -12.29 -16.82 -6.65
CA SER A 119 -10.93 -17.12 -7.11
C SER A 119 -10.42 -16.03 -8.08
N PRO A 120 -9.14 -15.62 -8.04
CA PRO A 120 -8.15 -15.97 -7.02
C PRO A 120 -8.38 -15.21 -5.70
N SER A 121 -8.14 -15.88 -4.57
CA SER A 121 -8.23 -15.27 -3.24
C SER A 121 -7.07 -14.32 -2.92
N LEU A 122 -5.95 -14.47 -3.62
CA LEU A 122 -4.72 -13.68 -3.45
C LEU A 122 -4.07 -13.47 -4.81
N PHE A 123 -3.79 -12.23 -5.17
CA PHE A 123 -3.16 -11.88 -6.44
C PHE A 123 -2.36 -10.59 -6.32
N VAL A 124 -1.39 -10.42 -7.23
CA VAL A 124 -0.52 -9.25 -7.30
C VAL A 124 -0.78 -8.55 -8.62
N LEU A 125 -0.96 -7.22 -8.58
CA LEU A 125 -1.15 -6.41 -9.78
C LEU A 125 -0.22 -5.21 -9.78
N GLN A 126 0.42 -4.97 -10.91
CA GLN A 126 1.11 -3.72 -11.23
C GLN A 126 0.11 -2.58 -11.52
N PRO A 127 0.53 -1.32 -11.44
CA PRO A 127 -0.27 -0.19 -11.90
C PRO A 127 -0.76 -0.38 -13.34
N GLY A 128 -2.07 -0.28 -13.55
CA GLY A 128 -2.73 -0.48 -14.83
C GLY A 128 -3.01 -1.94 -15.20
N GLU A 129 -2.48 -2.91 -14.46
CA GLU A 129 -2.70 -4.33 -14.71
C GLU A 129 -4.12 -4.75 -14.31
N VAL A 130 -4.66 -5.69 -15.09
CA VAL A 130 -6.03 -6.17 -14.99
C VAL A 130 -6.02 -7.67 -14.71
N THR A 131 -6.97 -8.13 -13.90
CA THR A 131 -7.22 -9.55 -13.67
C THR A 131 -8.71 -9.82 -13.62
N VAL A 132 -9.06 -11.11 -13.69
CA VAL A 132 -10.44 -11.60 -13.60
C VAL A 132 -10.58 -12.33 -12.27
N VAL A 133 -11.66 -12.01 -11.57
CA VAL A 133 -12.09 -12.70 -10.35
C VAL A 133 -13.40 -13.42 -10.65
N GLU A 134 -13.50 -14.70 -10.32
CA GLU A 134 -14.64 -15.58 -10.57
C GLU A 134 -15.21 -16.23 -9.30
#